data_AF-A0A6V7HL25-F1
#
_entry.id   AF-A0A6V7HL25-F1
#
_cell.length_a   1.000
_cell.length_b   1.000
_cell.length_c   1.000
_cell.angle_alpha   90.00
_cell.angle_beta   90.00
_cell.angle_gamma   90.00
#
_symmetry.space_group_name_H-M   'P 1'
#
loop_
_entity.id
_entity.type
_entity.pdbx_description
1 polymer ?
#
loop_
_entity_poly.entity_id
_entity_poly.type
_entity_poly.pdbx_seq_one_letter_code
_entity_poly.pdbx_strand_id
1 'polypeptide(L)'
;MSGESESMSNFYMTQARLPSKVFKLNIGSETVSAQSIIEELIAHQRVAAVPNVNRIIIDPELADKHQSHEFVIREQLNSALLLTLAFYNYAVINKRINYS
;
A
#
# COMPACT_ATOMS: atom_id res chain seq x y z
N MET A 1 21.84 -27.85 26.10
CA MET A 1 22.12 -28.02 24.65
C MET A 1 20.84 -28.50 24.01
N SER A 2 20.22 -27.90 23.00
CA SER A 2 20.33 -26.62 22.30
C SER A 2 19.30 -26.72 21.16
N GLY A 3 18.56 -25.66 20.87
CA GLY A 3 17.89 -25.49 19.58
C GLY A 3 16.37 -25.60 19.60
N GLU A 4 15.70 -24.76 20.39
CA GLU A 4 14.37 -24.30 19.95
C GLU A 4 14.63 -23.35 18.77
N SER A 5 14.51 -23.90 17.56
CA SER A 5 14.49 -23.11 16.34
C SER A 5 13.25 -22.21 16.37
N GLU A 6 13.44 -20.95 16.74
CA GLU A 6 12.46 -19.89 16.53
C GLU A 6 11.99 -19.95 15.08
N SER A 7 10.78 -20.47 14.87
CA SER A 7 10.08 -20.35 13.60
C SER A 7 9.86 -18.86 13.35
N MET A 8 10.78 -18.22 12.62
CA MET A 8 10.62 -16.86 12.16
C MET A 8 9.35 -16.78 11.31
N SER A 9 8.27 -16.34 11.95
CA SER A 9 7.00 -16.02 11.31
C SER A 9 7.25 -14.91 10.30
N ASN A 10 7.22 -15.23 9.00
CA ASN A 10 7.25 -14.26 7.90
C ASN A 10 5.90 -13.53 7.71
N PHE A 11 5.05 -13.53 8.74
CA PHE A 11 3.75 -12.87 8.72
C PHE A 11 3.83 -11.56 9.49
N TYR A 12 3.42 -10.48 8.81
CA TYR A 12 3.31 -9.16 9.39
C TYR A 12 1.84 -8.81 9.53
N MET A 13 1.43 -8.40 10.73
CA MET A 13 0.12 -7.80 10.96
C MET A 13 0.23 -6.28 10.97
N THR A 14 -0.74 -5.63 10.36
CA THR A 14 -0.88 -4.17 10.37
C THR A 14 -2.29 -3.77 10.74
N GLN A 15 -2.47 -2.54 11.20
CA GLN A 15 -3.80 -2.01 11.50
C GLN A 15 -4.61 -1.92 10.21
N ALA A 16 -5.82 -2.50 10.20
CA ALA A 16 -6.72 -2.47 9.04
C ALA A 16 -7.00 -1.04 8.52
N ARG A 17 -6.95 -0.04 9.41
CA ARG A 17 -7.18 1.38 9.08
C ARG A 17 -5.94 2.12 8.59
N LEU A 18 -4.78 1.46 8.52
CA LEU A 18 -3.52 2.09 8.13
C LEU A 18 -3.60 2.73 6.73
N PRO A 19 -4.13 2.06 5.68
CA PRO A 19 -4.24 2.68 4.36
C PRO A 19 -5.13 3.93 4.41
N SER A 20 -6.31 3.83 5.05
CA SER A 20 -7.22 4.98 5.15
C SER A 20 -6.61 6.16 5.88
N LYS A 21 -5.75 5.92 6.88
CA LYS A 21 -5.03 6.98 7.61
C LYS A 21 -3.92 7.62 6.76
N VAL A 22 -3.12 6.82 6.06
CA VAL A 22 -2.01 7.31 5.22
C VAL A 22 -2.54 8.08 4.01
N PHE A 23 -3.52 7.52 3.33
CA PHE A 23 -4.08 8.05 2.09
C PHE A 23 -5.29 8.95 2.28
N LYS A 24 -5.67 9.24 3.54
CA LYS A 24 -6.83 10.10 3.90
C LYS A 24 -8.14 9.68 3.23
N LEU A 25 -8.40 8.38 3.18
CA LEU A 25 -9.61 7.81 2.55
C LEU A 25 -10.87 7.91 3.41
N ASN A 26 -10.82 8.53 4.59
CA ASN A 26 -12.00 8.61 5.46
C ASN A 26 -12.63 10.00 5.38
N ILE A 27 -13.93 10.05 5.11
CA ILE A 27 -14.78 11.24 5.25
C ILE A 27 -15.79 10.93 6.35
N GLY A 28 -15.60 11.55 7.52
CA GLY A 28 -16.37 11.18 8.71
C GLY A 28 -16.11 9.73 9.12
N SER A 29 -17.16 8.92 9.14
CA SER A 29 -17.12 7.48 9.47
C SER A 29 -17.06 6.57 8.23
N GLU A 30 -17.07 7.13 7.03
CA GLU A 30 -17.08 6.36 5.77
C GLU A 30 -15.69 6.32 5.15
N THR A 31 -15.34 5.16 4.58
CA THR A 31 -14.15 5.02 3.74
C THR A 31 -14.55 5.17 2.28
N VAL A 32 -13.94 6.13 1.59
CA VAL A 32 -14.16 6.39 0.18
C VAL A 32 -13.26 5.52 -0.69
N SER A 33 -13.63 5.37 -1.96
CA SER A 33 -12.85 4.63 -2.96
C SER A 33 -11.44 5.21 -3.09
N ALA A 34 -10.49 4.30 -3.27
CA ALA A 34 -9.09 4.59 -3.51
C ALA A 34 -8.77 4.91 -4.98
N GLN A 35 -9.77 4.88 -5.87
CA GLN A 35 -9.59 4.90 -7.32
C GLN A 35 -8.76 6.08 -7.81
N SER A 36 -9.04 7.30 -7.36
CA SER A 36 -8.32 8.51 -7.78
C SER A 36 -6.83 8.48 -7.40
N ILE A 37 -6.50 7.85 -6.27
CA ILE A 37 -5.12 7.69 -5.81
C ILE A 37 -4.39 6.66 -6.68
N ILE A 38 -5.07 5.59 -7.08
CA ILE A 38 -4.51 4.58 -7.97
C ILE A 38 -4.32 5.15 -9.39
N GLU A 39 -5.22 5.99 -9.86
CA GLU A 39 -5.06 6.70 -11.14
C GLU A 39 -3.86 7.65 -11.11
N GLU A 40 -3.70 8.44 -10.04
CA GLU A 40 -2.50 9.27 -9.82
C GLU A 40 -1.23 8.43 -9.82
N LEU A 41 -1.27 7.29 -9.11
CA LEU A 41 -0.16 6.36 -9.01
C LEU A 41 0.23 5.77 -10.36
N ILE A 42 -0.74 5.32 -11.17
CA ILE A 42 -0.50 4.76 -12.50
C ILE A 42 0.06 5.84 -13.43
N ALA A 43 -0.53 7.03 -13.42
CA ALA A 43 -0.17 8.12 -14.32
C ALA A 43 1.21 8.74 -14.00
N HIS A 44 1.54 8.88 -12.71
CA HIS A 44 2.71 9.63 -12.26
C HIS A 44 3.79 8.77 -11.59
N GLN A 45 3.54 7.46 -11.40
CA GLN A 45 4.46 6.54 -10.74
C GLN A 45 4.88 6.99 -9.33
N ARG A 46 4.05 7.80 -8.68
CA ARG A 46 4.25 8.40 -7.35
C ARG A 46 2.91 8.75 -6.73
N VAL A 47 2.87 8.85 -5.41
CA VAL A 47 1.69 9.31 -4.66
C VAL A 47 2.14 10.25 -3.55
N ALA A 48 1.50 11.43 -3.47
CA ALA A 48 1.87 12.46 -2.49
C ALA A 48 1.82 12.00 -1.03
N ALA A 49 0.92 11.05 -0.71
CA ALA A 49 0.74 10.51 0.64
C ALA A 49 1.93 9.68 1.16
N VAL A 50 2.82 9.22 0.26
CA VAL A 50 4.00 8.41 0.60
C VAL A 50 5.26 9.02 -0.04
N PRO A 51 5.65 10.25 0.36
CA PRO A 51 6.67 11.03 -0.35
C PRO A 51 8.07 10.40 -0.31
N ASN A 52 8.33 9.51 0.66
CA ASN A 52 9.62 8.84 0.80
C ASN A 52 9.75 7.62 -0.13
N VAL A 53 8.67 7.24 -0.83
CA VAL A 53 8.70 6.20 -1.87
C VAL A 53 9.05 6.89 -3.19
N ASN A 54 10.34 6.91 -3.52
CA ASN A 54 10.88 7.71 -4.63
C ASN A 54 10.28 7.41 -6.00
N ARG A 55 9.89 6.16 -6.27
CA ARG A 55 9.26 5.74 -7.53
C ARG A 55 8.58 4.40 -7.40
N ILE A 56 7.40 4.27 -7.98
CA ILE A 56 6.65 3.01 -8.08
C ILE A 56 6.54 2.68 -9.57
N ILE A 57 7.16 1.59 -10.00
CA ILE A 57 7.11 1.16 -11.39
C ILE A 57 5.88 0.26 -11.56
N ILE A 58 5.00 0.65 -12.46
CA ILE A 58 3.82 -0.13 -12.84
C ILE A 58 3.99 -0.51 -14.30
N ASP A 59 3.90 -1.82 -14.57
CA ASP A 59 3.86 -2.34 -15.92
C ASP A 59 2.57 -1.87 -16.63
N PRO A 60 2.66 -1.24 -17.82
CA PRO A 60 1.49 -0.79 -18.56
C PRO A 60 0.45 -1.90 -18.80
N GLU A 61 0.87 -3.14 -19.07
CA GLU A 61 -0.05 -4.25 -19.30
C GLU A 61 -0.82 -4.61 -18.02
N LEU A 62 -0.18 -4.46 -16.85
CA LEU A 62 -0.84 -4.66 -15.56
C LEU A 62 -1.82 -3.52 -15.24
N ALA A 63 -1.51 -2.29 -15.66
CA ALA A 63 -2.43 -1.16 -15.52
C ALA A 63 -3.68 -1.34 -16.38
N ASP A 64 -3.52 -1.75 -17.64
CA ASP A 64 -4.62 -2.03 -18.55
C ASP A 64 -5.47 -3.19 -18.04
N LYS A 65 -4.81 -4.27 -17.59
CA LYS A 65 -5.48 -5.42 -16.97
C LYS A 65 -6.20 -5.02 -15.69
N HIS A 66 -5.66 -4.13 -14.86
CA HIS A 66 -6.36 -3.62 -13.68
C HIS A 66 -7.65 -2.92 -14.09
N GLN A 67 -7.61 -2.02 -15.08
CA GLN A 67 -8.78 -1.28 -15.55
C GLN A 67 -9.87 -2.19 -16.15
N SER A 68 -9.48 -3.32 -16.76
CA SER A 68 -10.42 -4.27 -17.36
C SER A 68 -11.25 -5.08 -16.36
N HIS A 69 -10.92 -5.05 -15.06
CA HIS A 69 -11.71 -5.74 -14.03
C HIS A 69 -12.97 -4.94 -13.67
N GLU A 70 -13.98 -5.66 -13.16
CA GLU A 70 -15.17 -5.05 -12.55
C GLU A 70 -14.79 -4.15 -11.36
N PHE A 71 -15.62 -3.14 -11.10
CA PHE A 71 -15.40 -2.15 -10.05
C PHE A 71 -15.08 -2.77 -8.67
N VAL A 72 -15.84 -3.79 -8.25
CA VAL A 72 -15.64 -4.45 -6.95
C VAL A 72 -14.27 -5.11 -6.86
N ILE A 73 -13.83 -5.78 -7.93
CA ILE A 73 -12.52 -6.42 -7.98
C ILE A 73 -11.43 -5.35 -7.99
N ARG A 74 -11.59 -4.26 -8.76
CA ARG A 74 -10.63 -3.15 -8.77
C ARG A 74 -10.48 -2.52 -7.39
N GLU A 75 -11.56 -2.30 -6.64
CA GLU A 75 -11.48 -1.75 -5.28
C GLU A 75 -10.72 -2.65 -4.30
N GLN A 76 -10.87 -3.97 -4.43
CA GLN A 76 -10.08 -4.92 -3.64
C GLN A 76 -8.59 -4.85 -4.00
N LEU A 77 -8.26 -4.79 -5.30
CA LEU A 77 -6.89 -4.62 -5.77
C LEU A 77 -6.28 -3.28 -5.32
N ASN A 78 -7.06 -2.19 -5.41
CA ASN A 78 -6.69 -0.86 -4.94
C ASN A 78 -6.33 -0.91 -3.44
N SER A 79 -7.19 -1.55 -2.65
CA SER A 79 -6.98 -1.71 -1.20
C SER A 79 -5.71 -2.48 -0.87
N ALA A 80 -5.43 -3.57 -1.58
CA ALA A 80 -4.22 -4.38 -1.40
C ALA A 80 -2.95 -3.60 -1.77
N LEU A 81 -2.99 -2.83 -2.86
CA LEU A 81 -1.87 -2.00 -3.29
C LEU A 81 -1.59 -0.87 -2.28
N LEU A 82 -2.63 -0.16 -1.83
CA LEU A 82 -2.47 0.87 -0.80
C LEU A 82 -1.98 0.30 0.53
N LEU A 83 -2.44 -0.89 0.93
CA LEU A 83 -1.91 -1.57 2.12
C LEU A 83 -0.42 -1.84 2.01
N THR A 84 0.02 -2.32 0.85
CA THR A 84 1.44 -2.60 0.58
C THR A 84 2.27 -1.32 0.64
N LEU A 85 1.80 -0.23 0.02
CA LEU A 85 2.49 1.06 0.03
C LEU A 85 2.54 1.67 1.43
N ALA A 86 1.44 1.64 2.17
CA ALA A 86 1.39 2.13 3.54
C ALA A 86 2.33 1.33 4.46
N PHE A 87 2.34 0.00 4.31
CA PHE A 87 3.26 -0.87 5.03
C PHE A 87 4.72 -0.57 4.69
N TYR A 88 5.07 -0.45 3.41
CA TYR A 88 6.44 -0.17 2.99
C TYR A 88 6.93 1.19 3.53
N ASN A 89 6.10 2.23 3.42
CA ASN A 89 6.39 3.56 3.96
C ASN A 89 6.63 3.52 5.48
N TYR A 90 5.83 2.78 6.22
CA TYR A 90 5.92 2.73 7.68
C TYR A 90 6.99 1.77 8.22
N ALA A 91 7.07 0.55 7.68
CA ALA A 91 7.89 -0.53 8.22
C ALA A 91 9.32 -0.51 7.67
N VAL A 92 9.52 -0.08 6.43
CA VAL A 92 10.84 -0.14 5.77
C VAL A 92 11.51 1.23 5.80
N ILE A 93 10.79 2.27 5.36
CA ILE A 93 11.40 3.60 5.21
C ILE A 93 11.50 4.33 6.56
N ASN A 94 10.40 4.48 7.30
CA ASN A 94 10.45 5.19 8.58
C ASN A 94 11.34 4.49 9.62
N LYS A 95 11.49 3.16 9.57
CA LYS A 95 12.49 2.47 10.40
C LYS A 95 13.92 2.81 9.98
N ARG A 96 14.25 2.86 8.69
CA ARG A 96 15.60 3.25 8.24
C ARG A 96 15.98 4.67 8.67
N ILE A 97 15.05 5.62 8.63
CA ILE A 97 15.30 7.02 9.02
C ILE A 97 15.62 7.15 10.51
N ASN A 98 15.01 6.34 11.39
CA ASN A 98 15.28 6.38 12.83
C ASN A 98 16.61 5.74 13.26
N TYR A 99 17.32 5.08 12.33
CA TYR A 99 18.64 4.46 12.56
C TYR A 99 19.76 5.09 11.71
N SER A 100 19.47 6.19 11.01
CA SER A 100 20.45 6.96 10.21
C SER A 100 20.73 8.29 10.87
#